data_AF-A0A8H5Z2S8-F1
#
_entry.id   AF-A0A8H5Z2S8-F1
#
_cell.length_a   1.000
_cell.length_b   1.000
_cell.length_c   1.000
_cell.angle_alpha   90.00
_cell.angle_beta   90.00
_cell.angle_gamma   90.00
#
_symmetry.space_group_name_H-M   'P 1'
#
loop_
_entity.id
_entity.type
_entity.pdbx_description
1 polymer ?
#
loop_
_entity_poly.entity_id
_entity_poly.type
_entity_poly.pdbx_seq_one_letter_code
_entity_poly.pdbx_strand_id
1 'polypeptide(L)'
;MSQQGENRSLIDSLNSFIGMAEEVVEVAPPDDPDRIIWLHELGNTLRRRFSITGVLADLEDSIKVGQEAIDTAPNDYIHRGALLDSLGVHLSIRFAQIGSLPDLERAIQLNERYGRTGILAELNRVIGICRSITEAAAEGSSAQALFKSNFAGHLGDRYLRTGNTNDLHEAIQLGQEALTTLPPGHADIPSLSSNLSIWLAKRYIRNRETRDVEEAIKMGHQSIAVSQPGNPSLAQYMSNLADCYWNRHTLTNCMDDFDTAVDLYQSAMNHHNSNIQTRTATGKSLFETFAHASPWQHALDASETAFGILPQLTPRSVGFVDKQRMLGRIVDLACDTAAVALHAGKELFFALSVLEKGRGVLAAATEQIRVDVLDLEDVHPELSVQF
;
A
#
# COMPACT_ATOMS: atom_id res chain seq x y z
N MET A 1 45.92 -10.19 3.20
CA MET A 1 45.51 -10.46 4.59
C MET A 1 44.37 -11.45 4.53
N SER A 2 44.32 -12.48 5.38
CA SER A 2 43.30 -13.54 5.28
C SER A 2 41.93 -13.03 5.74
N GLN A 3 40.85 -13.43 5.06
CA GLN A 3 39.44 -13.11 5.39
C GLN A 3 39.07 -13.43 6.86
N GLN A 4 39.74 -14.41 7.48
CA GLN A 4 39.63 -14.71 8.92
C GLN A 4 40.22 -13.63 9.85
N GLY A 5 41.24 -12.88 9.40
CA GLY A 5 41.84 -11.79 10.15
C GLY A 5 40.99 -10.52 10.10
N GLU A 6 40.34 -10.26 8.98
CA GLU A 6 39.39 -9.14 8.81
C GLU A 6 38.11 -9.37 9.61
N ASN A 7 37.55 -10.59 9.59
CA ASN A 7 36.39 -10.94 10.42
C ASN A 7 36.69 -10.86 11.92
N ARG A 8 37.89 -11.25 12.36
CA ARG A 8 38.29 -11.14 13.76
C ARG A 8 38.41 -9.68 14.21
N SER A 9 39.04 -8.83 13.40
CA SER A 9 39.14 -7.38 13.66
C SER A 9 37.77 -6.70 13.67
N LEU A 10 36.83 -7.15 12.82
CA LEU A 10 35.46 -6.64 12.79
C LEU A 10 34.67 -7.06 14.03
N ILE A 11 34.75 -8.34 14.45
CA ILE A 11 34.12 -8.84 15.69
C ILE A 11 34.65 -8.11 16.92
N ASP A 12 35.96 -7.88 17.00
CA ASP A 12 36.57 -7.15 18.13
C ASP A 12 36.07 -5.69 18.20
N SER A 13 35.88 -5.05 17.04
CA SER A 13 35.31 -3.69 16.94
C SER A 13 33.83 -3.66 17.34
N LEU A 14 33.04 -4.65 16.91
CA LEU A 14 31.63 -4.79 17.30
C LEU A 14 31.49 -5.06 18.81
N ASN A 15 32.35 -5.90 19.39
CA ASN A 15 32.34 -6.17 20.83
C ASN A 15 32.69 -4.92 21.66
N SER A 16 33.67 -4.14 21.20
CA SER A 16 34.01 -2.88 21.86
C SER A 16 32.86 -1.86 21.80
N PHE A 17 32.14 -1.79 20.67
CA PHE A 17 30.98 -0.91 20.54
C PHE A 17 29.80 -1.38 21.38
N ILE A 18 29.53 -2.69 21.41
CA ILE A 18 28.47 -3.29 22.22
C ILE A 18 28.70 -2.96 23.70
N GLY A 19 29.92 -3.19 24.22
CA GLY A 19 30.24 -2.88 25.62
C GLY A 19 30.07 -1.39 25.95
N MET A 20 30.51 -0.49 25.05
CA MET A 20 30.31 0.95 25.22
C MET A 20 28.83 1.34 25.20
N ALA A 21 28.05 0.79 24.26
CA ALA A 21 26.63 1.09 24.15
C ALA A 21 25.83 0.53 25.34
N GLU A 22 26.19 -0.65 25.87
CA GLU A 22 25.59 -1.23 27.08
C GLU A 22 25.85 -0.34 28.31
N GLU A 23 27.09 0.11 28.52
CA GLU A 23 27.44 1.02 29.62
C GLU A 23 26.68 2.35 29.52
N VAL A 24 26.56 2.92 28.32
CA VAL A 24 25.82 4.17 28.09
C VAL A 24 24.32 3.99 28.37
N VAL A 25 23.73 2.86 27.95
CA VAL A 25 22.31 2.56 28.18
C VAL A 25 22.01 2.30 29.67
N GLU A 26 22.95 1.73 30.42
CA GLU A 26 22.83 1.49 31.86
C GLU A 26 22.86 2.79 32.69
N VAL A 27 23.70 3.74 32.27
CA VAL A 27 23.89 5.02 33.00
C VAL A 27 22.87 6.08 32.57
N ALA A 28 22.39 6.04 31.33
CA ALA A 28 21.44 7.02 30.81
C ALA A 28 20.04 6.86 31.45
N PRO A 29 19.37 7.97 31.85
CA PRO A 29 17.99 7.93 32.34
C PRO A 29 17.04 7.33 31.29
N PRO A 30 16.00 6.58 31.69
CA PRO A 30 15.04 5.99 30.75
C PRO A 30 14.41 7.00 29.78
N ASP A 31 14.13 8.21 30.24
CA ASP A 31 13.45 9.24 29.42
C ASP A 31 14.42 10.07 28.55
N ASP A 32 15.71 9.72 28.51
CA ASP A 32 16.72 10.45 27.72
C ASP A 32 16.62 10.08 26.22
N PRO A 33 16.39 11.06 25.31
CA PRO A 33 16.39 10.82 23.88
C PRO A 33 17.67 10.14 23.36
N ASP A 34 18.82 10.44 23.96
CA ASP A 34 20.09 9.83 23.56
C ASP A 34 20.12 8.33 23.91
N ARG A 35 19.46 7.91 25.00
CA ARG A 35 19.33 6.49 25.37
C ARG A 35 18.60 5.68 24.30
N ILE A 36 17.56 6.24 23.70
CA ILE A 36 16.79 5.59 22.62
C ILE A 36 17.68 5.35 21.39
N ILE A 37 18.56 6.32 21.07
CA ILE A 37 19.53 6.21 19.98
C ILE A 37 20.54 5.11 20.28
N TRP A 38 21.09 5.07 21.50
CA TRP A 38 22.05 4.03 21.89
C TRP A 38 21.45 2.62 21.92
N LEU A 39 20.19 2.47 22.36
CA LEU A 39 19.46 1.20 22.25
C LEU A 39 19.27 0.76 20.79
N HIS A 40 18.92 1.69 19.90
CA HIS A 40 18.76 1.40 18.48
C HIS A 40 20.06 0.89 17.84
N GLU A 41 21.15 1.61 18.08
CA GLU A 41 22.47 1.26 17.56
C GLU A 41 23.02 -0.04 18.18
N LEU A 42 22.77 -0.28 19.47
CA LEU A 42 23.09 -1.55 20.12
C LEU A 42 22.34 -2.72 19.48
N GLY A 43 21.03 -2.58 19.25
CA GLY A 43 20.21 -3.60 18.58
C GLY A 43 20.73 -3.93 17.18
N ASN A 44 21.08 -2.91 16.39
CA ASN A 44 21.66 -3.08 15.04
C ASN A 44 23.04 -3.74 15.07
N THR A 45 23.87 -3.40 16.05
CA THR A 45 25.21 -3.96 16.21
C THR A 45 25.17 -5.42 16.62
N LEU A 46 24.26 -5.80 17.53
CA LEU A 46 24.00 -7.19 17.92
C LEU A 46 23.51 -8.02 16.73
N ARG A 47 22.59 -7.49 15.91
CA ARG A 47 22.17 -8.15 14.66
C ARG A 47 23.35 -8.34 13.71
N ARG A 48 24.20 -7.32 13.55
CA ARG A 48 25.38 -7.40 12.68
C ARG A 48 26.37 -8.44 13.19
N ARG A 49 26.55 -8.58 14.51
CA ARG A 49 27.36 -9.65 15.12
C ARG A 49 26.73 -11.03 14.86
N PHE A 50 25.41 -11.17 14.96
CA PHE A 50 24.70 -12.38 14.57
C PHE A 50 24.95 -12.76 13.10
N SER A 51 24.84 -11.81 12.16
CA SER A 51 25.09 -12.08 10.74
C SER A 51 26.49 -12.61 10.45
N ILE A 52 27.47 -12.31 11.31
CA ILE A 52 28.86 -12.77 11.17
C ILE A 52 29.10 -14.10 11.91
N THR A 53 28.51 -14.28 13.09
CA THR A 53 28.82 -15.40 13.99
C THR A 53 27.81 -16.56 13.92
N GLY A 54 26.59 -16.29 13.47
CA GLY A 54 25.45 -17.21 13.50
C GLY A 54 24.93 -17.53 14.91
N VAL A 55 25.42 -16.86 15.95
CA VAL A 55 25.03 -17.13 17.35
C VAL A 55 23.65 -16.56 17.62
N LEU A 56 22.65 -17.45 17.71
CA LEU A 56 21.23 -17.05 17.85
C LEU A 56 20.96 -16.13 19.06
N ALA A 57 21.72 -16.26 20.15
CA ALA A 57 21.60 -15.40 21.33
C ALA A 57 21.78 -13.91 21.00
N ASP A 58 22.68 -13.57 20.06
CA ASP A 58 22.89 -12.18 19.63
C ASP A 58 21.65 -11.60 18.93
N LEU A 59 20.95 -12.43 18.14
CA LEU A 59 19.70 -12.03 17.49
C LEU A 59 18.55 -11.90 18.50
N GLU A 60 18.52 -12.75 19.52
CA GLU A 60 17.52 -12.65 20.60
C GLU A 60 17.72 -11.39 21.43
N ASP A 61 18.96 -11.03 21.74
CA ASP A 61 19.27 -9.80 22.48
C ASP A 61 19.05 -8.55 21.61
N SER A 62 19.33 -8.63 20.30
CA SER A 62 18.98 -7.59 19.33
C SER A 62 17.46 -7.30 19.28
N ILE A 63 16.61 -8.33 19.40
CA ILE A 63 15.15 -8.18 19.46
C ILE A 63 14.72 -7.57 20.80
N LYS A 64 15.31 -8.00 21.93
CA LYS A 64 14.99 -7.45 23.26
C LYS A 64 15.31 -5.96 23.34
N VAL A 65 16.52 -5.58 22.94
CA VAL A 65 16.98 -4.17 22.97
C VAL A 65 16.17 -3.32 21.99
N GLY A 66 15.85 -3.83 20.80
CA GLY A 66 14.98 -3.14 19.85
C GLY A 66 13.57 -2.92 20.38
N GLN A 67 13.01 -3.88 21.13
CA GLN A 67 11.72 -3.75 21.80
C GLN A 67 11.78 -2.70 22.92
N GLU A 68 12.85 -2.70 23.72
CA GLU A 68 13.07 -1.71 24.78
C GLU A 68 13.16 -0.28 24.22
N ALA A 69 13.84 -0.08 23.09
CA ALA A 69 13.91 1.22 22.42
C ALA A 69 12.50 1.75 22.05
N ILE A 70 11.62 0.87 21.58
CA ILE A 70 10.25 1.22 21.17
C ILE A 70 9.35 1.50 22.38
N ASP A 71 9.51 0.73 23.46
CA ASP A 71 8.72 0.86 24.68
C ASP A 71 9.09 2.15 25.43
N THR A 72 10.36 2.55 25.34
CA THR A 72 10.90 3.77 25.97
C THR A 72 10.62 5.03 25.15
N ALA A 73 10.58 4.92 23.81
CA ALA A 73 10.36 6.08 22.96
C ALA A 73 8.95 6.66 23.13
N PRO A 74 8.80 8.01 23.19
CA PRO A 74 7.51 8.66 23.03
C PRO A 74 6.83 8.32 21.70
N ASN A 75 5.50 8.39 21.66
CA ASN A 75 4.74 8.08 20.44
C ASN A 75 5.01 9.05 19.28
N ASP A 76 5.41 10.28 19.58
CA ASP A 76 5.76 11.36 18.65
C ASP A 76 7.27 11.47 18.38
N TYR A 77 8.07 10.50 18.84
CA TYR A 77 9.51 10.47 18.60
C TYR A 77 9.83 10.44 17.10
N ILE A 78 10.61 11.42 16.64
CA ILE A 78 10.87 11.67 15.22
C ILE A 78 11.55 10.49 14.49
N HIS A 79 12.31 9.65 15.21
CA HIS A 79 12.98 8.46 14.66
C HIS A 79 12.29 7.15 15.03
N ARG A 80 11.06 7.19 15.56
CA ARG A 80 10.33 5.98 15.95
C ARG A 80 10.18 4.98 14.80
N GLY A 81 10.00 5.47 13.57
CA GLY A 81 9.93 4.64 12.37
C GLY A 81 11.19 3.79 12.14
N ALA A 82 12.38 4.33 12.40
CA ALA A 82 13.63 3.60 12.25
C ALA A 82 13.80 2.47 13.29
N LEU A 83 13.36 2.71 14.53
CA LEU A 83 13.35 1.70 15.60
C LEU A 83 12.50 0.48 15.22
N LEU A 84 11.32 0.76 14.67
CA LEU A 84 10.32 -0.23 14.31
C LEU A 84 10.71 -1.03 13.07
N ASP A 85 11.28 -0.37 12.07
CA ASP A 85 11.84 -1.02 10.89
C ASP A 85 12.96 -1.98 11.28
N SER A 86 13.88 -1.53 12.15
CA SER A 86 14.97 -2.37 12.66
C SER A 86 14.42 -3.58 13.43
N LEU A 87 13.44 -3.41 14.33
CA LEU A 87 12.82 -4.54 15.03
C LEU A 87 12.09 -5.50 14.07
N GLY A 88 11.40 -4.98 13.05
CA GLY A 88 10.74 -5.78 12.03
C GLY A 88 11.72 -6.66 11.23
N VAL A 89 12.89 -6.11 10.91
CA VAL A 89 14.00 -6.84 10.28
C VAL A 89 14.53 -7.93 11.22
N HIS A 90 14.71 -7.65 12.51
CA HIS A 90 15.23 -8.63 13.47
C HIS A 90 14.31 -9.85 13.61
N LEU A 91 13.00 -9.61 13.73
CA LEU A 91 11.96 -10.65 13.80
C LEU A 91 11.86 -11.47 12.51
N SER A 92 11.97 -10.82 11.35
CA SER A 92 11.94 -11.50 10.04
C SER A 92 13.14 -12.42 9.84
N ILE A 93 14.33 -11.98 10.25
CA ILE A 93 15.55 -12.81 10.21
C ILE A 93 15.40 -14.03 11.14
N ARG A 94 14.82 -13.86 12.34
CA ARG A 94 14.59 -14.98 13.25
C ARG A 94 13.59 -15.98 12.68
N PHE A 95 12.49 -15.51 12.08
CA PHE A 95 11.56 -16.38 11.37
C PHE A 95 12.26 -17.21 10.28
N ALA A 96 13.13 -16.59 9.47
CA ALA A 96 13.85 -17.30 8.42
C ALA A 96 14.79 -18.41 8.96
N GLN A 97 15.32 -18.25 10.17
CA GLN A 97 16.25 -19.20 10.79
C GLN A 97 15.56 -20.37 11.50
N ILE A 98 14.44 -20.12 12.19
CA ILE A 98 13.80 -21.11 13.07
C ILE A 98 12.33 -21.41 12.76
N GLY A 99 11.74 -20.74 11.76
CA GLY A 99 10.36 -20.97 11.32
C GLY A 99 9.29 -20.52 12.33
N SER A 100 9.62 -19.58 13.22
CA SER A 100 8.74 -19.08 14.28
C SER A 100 7.60 -18.22 13.73
N LEU A 101 6.44 -18.83 13.48
CA LEU A 101 5.22 -18.14 13.01
C LEU A 101 4.82 -16.92 13.86
N PRO A 102 4.93 -16.92 15.20
CA PRO A 102 4.64 -15.74 16.01
C PRO A 102 5.53 -14.53 15.71
N ASP A 103 6.79 -14.75 15.31
CA ASP A 103 7.72 -13.66 14.98
C ASP A 103 7.36 -13.03 13.62
N LEU A 104 6.91 -13.84 12.65
CA LEU A 104 6.40 -13.36 11.36
C LEU A 104 5.13 -12.53 11.53
N GLU A 105 4.17 -13.02 12.32
CA GLU A 105 2.94 -12.29 12.61
C GLU A 105 3.23 -10.95 13.30
N ARG A 106 4.21 -10.91 14.21
CA ARG A 106 4.60 -9.69 14.91
C ARG A 106 5.34 -8.70 13.99
N ALA A 107 6.21 -9.16 13.09
CA ALA A 107 6.86 -8.31 12.09
C ALA A 107 5.83 -7.68 11.13
N ILE A 108 4.86 -8.47 10.67
CA ILE A 108 3.74 -7.99 9.84
C ILE A 108 2.91 -6.96 10.61
N GLN A 109 2.53 -7.24 11.87
CA GLN A 109 1.75 -6.29 12.67
C GLN A 109 2.48 -4.97 12.93
N LEU A 110 3.80 -4.99 13.14
CA LEU A 110 4.61 -3.78 13.32
C LEU A 110 4.65 -2.94 12.04
N ASN A 111 4.85 -3.56 10.88
CA ASN A 111 4.79 -2.90 9.58
C ASN A 111 3.36 -2.37 9.29
N GLU A 112 2.36 -3.20 9.57
CA GLU A 112 0.91 -2.99 9.55
C GLU A 112 0.48 -1.69 10.24
N ARG A 113 0.80 -1.66 11.53
CA ARG A 113 0.38 -0.64 12.49
C ARG A 113 1.18 0.64 12.38
N TYR A 114 2.50 0.54 12.18
CA TYR A 114 3.37 1.72 12.21
C TYR A 114 3.70 2.31 10.85
N GLY A 115 3.59 1.55 9.75
CA GLY A 115 3.47 2.14 8.42
C GLY A 115 2.27 3.08 8.36
N ARG A 116 1.14 2.70 8.98
CA ARG A 116 -0.03 3.56 9.13
C ARG A 116 0.21 4.80 10.00
N THR A 117 0.92 4.69 11.13
CA THR A 117 1.17 5.87 12.00
C THR A 117 2.27 6.79 11.48
N GLY A 118 3.33 6.26 10.85
CA GLY A 118 4.39 7.06 10.23
C GLY A 118 3.89 7.81 9.00
N ILE A 119 3.10 7.15 8.15
CA ILE A 119 2.42 7.82 7.03
C ILE A 119 1.44 8.88 7.55
N LEU A 120 0.73 8.63 8.65
CA LEU A 120 -0.18 9.62 9.24
C LEU A 120 0.56 10.85 9.81
N ALA A 121 1.72 10.67 10.43
CA ALA A 121 2.55 11.77 10.91
C ALA A 121 3.06 12.64 9.75
N GLU A 122 3.53 12.01 8.67
CA GLU A 122 3.98 12.73 7.48
C GLU A 122 2.81 13.43 6.75
N LEU A 123 1.66 12.76 6.63
CA LEU A 123 0.43 13.37 6.09
C LEU A 123 0.00 14.60 6.90
N ASN A 124 0.07 14.53 8.24
CA ASN A 124 -0.25 15.67 9.10
C ASN A 124 0.71 16.84 8.87
N ARG A 125 2.00 16.55 8.70
CA ARG A 125 3.01 17.57 8.37
C ARG A 125 2.74 18.21 7.02
N VAL A 126 2.52 17.40 5.98
CA VAL A 126 2.24 17.88 4.62
C VAL A 126 0.95 18.71 4.59
N ILE A 127 -0.10 18.27 5.28
CA ILE A 127 -1.35 19.04 5.43
C ILE A 127 -1.09 20.40 6.09
N GLY A 128 -0.27 20.45 7.14
CA GLY A 128 0.12 21.72 7.77
C GLY A 128 0.85 22.67 6.82
N ILE A 129 1.78 22.14 6.02
CA ILE A 129 2.51 22.92 5.01
C ILE A 129 1.56 23.41 3.93
N CYS A 130 0.74 22.53 3.35
CA CYS A 130 -0.24 22.87 2.31
C CYS A 130 -1.19 23.98 2.77
N ARG A 131 -1.70 23.90 4.01
CA ARG A 131 -2.56 24.94 4.60
C ARG A 131 -1.85 26.30 4.61
N SER A 132 -0.62 26.36 5.13
CA SER A 132 0.14 27.61 5.18
C SER A 132 0.42 28.21 3.80
N ILE A 133 0.72 27.38 2.80
CA ILE A 133 0.99 27.82 1.43
C ILE A 133 -0.29 28.34 0.77
N THR A 134 -1.42 27.64 0.95
CA THR A 134 -2.71 28.07 0.41
C THR A 134 -3.17 29.40 1.00
N GLU A 135 -2.96 29.63 2.30
CA GLU A 135 -3.27 30.89 2.99
C GLU A 135 -2.36 32.04 2.54
N ALA A 136 -1.09 31.76 2.24
CA ALA A 136 -0.13 32.77 1.78
C ALA A 136 -0.23 33.11 0.28
N ALA A 137 -0.85 32.25 -0.52
CA ALA A 137 -0.98 32.44 -1.97
C ALA A 137 -2.05 33.50 -2.31
N ALA A 138 -1.78 34.30 -3.35
CA ALA A 138 -2.71 35.32 -3.81
C ALA A 138 -4.05 34.70 -4.25
N GLU A 139 -5.15 35.25 -3.74
CA GLU A 139 -6.52 34.78 -4.01
C GLU A 139 -6.84 34.75 -5.51
N GLY A 140 -7.42 33.64 -5.96
CA GLY A 140 -7.85 33.46 -7.35
C GLY A 140 -6.72 33.22 -8.35
N SER A 141 -5.47 33.09 -7.89
CA SER A 141 -4.36 32.74 -8.77
C SER A 141 -4.36 31.25 -9.14
N SER A 142 -3.86 30.92 -10.35
CA SER A 142 -3.68 29.53 -10.78
C SER A 142 -2.78 28.73 -9.82
N ALA A 143 -1.76 29.38 -9.25
CA ALA A 143 -0.89 28.78 -8.23
C ALA A 143 -1.67 28.40 -6.97
N GLN A 144 -2.56 29.27 -6.49
CA GLN A 144 -3.43 28.95 -5.35
C GLN A 144 -4.35 27.77 -5.67
N ALA A 145 -4.91 27.70 -6.88
CA ALA A 145 -5.75 26.58 -7.30
C ALA A 145 -4.99 25.24 -7.27
N LEU A 146 -3.71 25.22 -7.68
CA LEU A 146 -2.86 24.04 -7.60
C LEU A 146 -2.59 23.62 -6.16
N PHE A 147 -2.27 24.58 -5.28
CA PHE A 147 -2.07 24.27 -3.87
C PHE A 147 -3.35 23.73 -3.21
N LYS A 148 -4.52 24.30 -3.54
CA LYS A 148 -5.82 23.79 -3.09
C LYS A 148 -6.08 22.36 -3.57
N SER A 149 -5.78 22.06 -4.84
CA SER A 149 -5.92 20.71 -5.41
C SER A 149 -5.06 19.68 -4.66
N ASN A 150 -3.78 20.01 -4.44
CA ASN A 150 -2.85 19.12 -3.72
C ASN A 150 -3.26 18.97 -2.25
N PHE A 151 -3.65 20.06 -1.61
CA PHE A 151 -4.12 20.04 -0.24
C PHE A 151 -5.37 19.16 -0.08
N ALA A 152 -6.35 19.29 -0.97
CA ALA A 152 -7.51 18.43 -1.02
C ALA A 152 -7.12 16.96 -1.19
N GLY A 153 -6.14 16.66 -2.04
CA GLY A 153 -5.57 15.32 -2.21
C GLY A 153 -5.07 14.70 -0.90
N HIS A 154 -4.29 15.45 -0.13
CA HIS A 154 -3.75 14.98 1.16
C HIS A 154 -4.83 14.81 2.23
N LEU A 155 -5.80 15.71 2.29
CA LEU A 155 -6.97 15.57 3.18
C LEU A 155 -7.79 14.33 2.81
N GLY A 156 -7.99 14.08 1.52
CA GLY A 156 -8.63 12.88 1.00
C GLY A 156 -7.91 11.59 1.42
N ASP A 157 -6.57 11.53 1.29
CA ASP A 157 -5.79 10.36 1.73
C ASP A 157 -5.90 10.16 3.25
N ARG A 158 -5.81 11.24 4.03
CA ARG A 158 -6.00 11.16 5.49
C ARG A 158 -7.41 10.68 5.86
N TYR A 159 -8.45 11.14 5.15
CA TYR A 159 -9.80 10.63 5.31
C TYR A 159 -9.89 9.13 5.01
N LEU A 160 -9.33 8.67 3.89
CA LEU A 160 -9.38 7.24 3.52
C LEU A 160 -8.70 6.34 4.56
N ARG A 161 -7.69 6.87 5.28
CA ARG A 161 -6.96 6.14 6.33
C ARG A 161 -7.59 6.23 7.71
N THR A 162 -8.24 7.34 8.05
CA THR A 162 -8.70 7.63 9.42
C THR A 162 -10.22 7.66 9.57
N GLY A 163 -10.95 7.83 8.46
CA GLY A 163 -12.40 8.07 8.46
C GLY A 163 -12.80 9.45 8.97
N ASN A 164 -11.87 10.39 9.15
CA ASN A 164 -12.15 11.74 9.65
C ASN A 164 -13.04 12.51 8.66
N THR A 165 -14.30 12.70 9.03
CA THR A 165 -15.29 13.36 8.17
C THR A 165 -14.98 14.83 7.91
N ASN A 166 -14.27 15.52 8.82
CA ASN A 166 -13.94 16.93 8.59
C ASN A 166 -12.97 17.07 7.41
N ASP A 167 -12.01 16.16 7.31
CA ASP A 167 -11.07 16.12 6.18
C ASP A 167 -11.78 15.85 4.87
N LEU A 168 -12.81 15.00 4.87
CA LEU A 168 -13.63 14.75 3.69
C LEU A 168 -14.38 16.01 3.22
N HIS A 169 -14.98 16.76 4.15
CA HIS A 169 -15.69 18.00 3.81
C HIS A 169 -14.73 19.06 3.28
N GLU A 170 -13.59 19.25 3.95
CA GLU A 170 -12.55 20.21 3.55
C GLU A 170 -11.94 19.84 2.19
N ALA A 171 -11.67 18.54 1.92
CA ALA A 171 -11.18 18.06 0.64
C ALA A 171 -12.15 18.35 -0.52
N ILE A 172 -13.45 18.08 -0.32
CA ILE A 172 -14.48 18.35 -1.33
C ILE A 172 -14.57 19.85 -1.62
N GLN A 173 -14.60 20.69 -0.59
CA GLN A 173 -14.67 22.13 -0.75
C GLN A 173 -13.46 22.68 -1.51
N LEU A 174 -12.24 22.37 -1.05
CA LEU A 174 -11.00 22.84 -1.68
C LEU A 174 -10.84 22.33 -3.11
N GLY A 175 -11.24 21.08 -3.37
CA GLY A 175 -11.21 20.52 -4.72
C GLY A 175 -12.19 21.22 -5.67
N GLN A 176 -13.39 21.55 -5.21
CA GLN A 176 -14.37 22.31 -6.01
C GLN A 176 -13.87 23.74 -6.29
N GLU A 177 -13.31 24.42 -5.29
CA GLU A 177 -12.71 25.75 -5.47
C GLU A 177 -11.49 25.75 -6.40
N ALA A 178 -10.66 24.71 -6.34
CA ALA A 178 -9.55 24.54 -7.27
C ALA A 178 -10.06 24.36 -8.70
N LEU A 179 -11.09 23.52 -8.90
CA LEU A 179 -11.64 23.22 -10.23
C LEU A 179 -12.28 24.44 -10.90
N THR A 180 -12.88 25.36 -10.14
CA THR A 180 -13.44 26.62 -10.68
C THR A 180 -12.38 27.64 -11.08
N THR A 181 -11.18 27.56 -10.48
CA THR A 181 -10.10 28.52 -10.68
C THR A 181 -9.10 28.04 -11.76
N LEU A 182 -8.95 26.73 -11.94
CA LEU A 182 -8.04 26.16 -12.93
C LEU A 182 -8.46 26.52 -14.36
N PRO A 183 -7.52 26.92 -15.25
CA PRO A 183 -7.81 27.16 -16.65
C PRO A 183 -8.35 25.90 -17.36
N PRO A 184 -9.29 26.04 -18.32
CA PRO A 184 -9.74 24.92 -19.13
C PRO A 184 -8.56 24.19 -19.80
N GLY A 185 -8.54 22.86 -19.70
CA GLY A 185 -7.46 22.04 -20.26
C GLY A 185 -6.20 21.92 -19.39
N HIS A 186 -6.23 22.42 -18.15
CA HIS A 186 -5.14 22.20 -17.20
C HIS A 186 -4.93 20.70 -16.91
N ALA A 187 -3.66 20.28 -16.83
CA ALA A 187 -3.26 18.87 -16.75
C ALA A 187 -3.79 18.13 -15.50
N ASP A 188 -4.04 18.86 -14.41
CA ASP A 188 -4.55 18.32 -13.14
C ASP A 188 -6.08 18.21 -13.07
N ILE A 189 -6.83 18.73 -14.06
CA ILE A 189 -8.30 18.64 -14.06
C ILE A 189 -8.79 17.19 -14.05
N PRO A 190 -8.24 16.26 -14.88
CA PRO A 190 -8.67 14.86 -14.85
C PRO A 190 -8.50 14.20 -13.48
N SER A 191 -7.32 14.33 -12.85
CA SER A 191 -7.02 13.69 -11.56
C SER A 191 -7.85 14.30 -10.43
N LEU A 192 -7.98 15.63 -10.39
CA LEU A 192 -8.81 16.32 -9.41
C LEU A 192 -10.29 15.96 -9.53
N SER A 193 -10.82 15.89 -10.76
CA SER A 193 -12.20 15.47 -11.02
C SER A 193 -12.43 14.02 -10.58
N SER A 194 -11.47 13.13 -10.82
CA SER A 194 -11.57 11.74 -10.37
C SER A 194 -11.52 11.62 -8.84
N ASN A 195 -10.68 12.41 -8.17
CA ASN A 195 -10.62 12.45 -6.71
C ASN A 195 -11.93 12.98 -6.10
N LEU A 196 -12.50 14.06 -6.65
CA LEU A 196 -13.80 14.59 -6.24
C LEU A 196 -14.91 13.55 -6.41
N SER A 197 -14.89 12.78 -7.51
CA SER A 197 -15.81 11.67 -7.75
C SER A 197 -15.77 10.65 -6.60
N ILE A 198 -14.58 10.21 -6.19
CA ILE A 198 -14.40 9.30 -5.05
C ILE A 198 -14.93 9.91 -3.75
N TRP A 199 -14.52 11.14 -3.42
CA TRP A 199 -14.87 11.76 -2.14
C TRP A 199 -16.37 12.00 -2.02
N LEU A 200 -17.03 12.47 -3.09
CA LEU A 200 -18.48 12.65 -3.14
C LEU A 200 -19.20 11.30 -3.04
N ALA A 201 -18.72 10.25 -3.71
CA ALA A 201 -19.29 8.90 -3.56
C ALA A 201 -19.15 8.36 -2.13
N LYS A 202 -18.02 8.60 -1.45
CA LYS A 202 -17.83 8.22 -0.03
C LYS A 202 -18.77 9.02 0.89
N ARG A 203 -18.98 10.31 0.64
CA ARG A 203 -19.96 11.12 1.39
C ARG A 203 -21.39 10.64 1.15
N TYR A 204 -21.74 10.29 -0.09
CA TYR A 204 -23.03 9.69 -0.42
C TYR A 204 -23.27 8.36 0.30
N ILE A 205 -22.28 7.47 0.37
CA ILE A 205 -22.41 6.21 1.13
C ILE A 205 -22.70 6.49 2.61
N ARG A 206 -22.22 7.61 3.16
CA ARG A 206 -22.43 7.96 4.56
C ARG A 206 -23.77 8.65 4.80
N ASN A 207 -24.13 9.63 3.96
CA ASN A 207 -25.24 10.55 4.23
C ASN A 207 -26.49 10.25 3.39
N ARG A 208 -26.37 9.47 2.32
CA ARG A 208 -27.45 9.14 1.36
C ARG A 208 -28.03 10.37 0.62
N GLU A 209 -27.25 11.44 0.50
CA GLU A 209 -27.67 12.64 -0.24
C GLU A 209 -27.57 12.43 -1.75
N THR A 210 -28.70 12.44 -2.47
CA THR A 210 -28.73 12.19 -3.93
C THR A 210 -27.86 13.16 -4.72
N ARG A 211 -27.75 14.41 -4.26
CA ARG A 211 -26.90 15.43 -4.89
C ARG A 211 -25.43 15.01 -4.93
N ASP A 212 -24.96 14.31 -3.91
CA ASP A 212 -23.55 13.88 -3.84
C ASP A 212 -23.25 12.82 -4.89
N VAL A 213 -24.13 11.84 -5.10
CA VAL A 213 -23.90 10.81 -6.11
C VAL A 213 -24.05 11.33 -7.53
N GLU A 214 -24.98 12.26 -7.76
CA GLU A 214 -25.11 12.95 -9.05
C GLU A 214 -23.86 13.75 -9.40
N GLU A 215 -23.34 14.52 -8.45
CA GLU A 215 -22.11 15.28 -8.64
C GLU A 215 -20.89 14.34 -8.76
N ALA A 216 -20.84 13.23 -8.00
CA ALA A 216 -19.77 12.23 -8.12
C ALA A 216 -19.69 11.64 -9.53
N ILE A 217 -20.84 11.27 -10.10
CA ILE A 217 -20.96 10.73 -11.47
C ILE A 217 -20.54 11.79 -12.49
N LYS A 218 -20.99 13.04 -12.33
CA LYS A 218 -20.60 14.15 -13.19
C LYS A 218 -19.09 14.39 -13.18
N MET A 219 -18.46 14.37 -12.01
CA MET A 219 -17.00 14.52 -11.87
C MET A 219 -16.24 13.33 -12.49
N GLY A 220 -16.76 12.11 -12.35
CA GLY A 220 -16.18 10.94 -13.01
C GLY A 220 -16.25 11.06 -14.54
N HIS A 221 -17.39 11.47 -15.10
CA HIS A 221 -17.51 11.76 -16.55
C HIS A 221 -16.56 12.86 -17.00
N GLN A 222 -16.44 13.94 -16.24
CA GLN A 222 -15.50 15.02 -16.55
C GLN A 222 -14.06 14.51 -16.61
N SER A 223 -13.65 13.67 -15.65
CA SER A 223 -12.28 13.12 -15.62
C SER A 223 -11.92 12.30 -16.87
N ILE A 224 -12.89 11.55 -17.40
CA ILE A 224 -12.74 10.75 -18.62
C ILE A 224 -12.77 11.65 -19.85
N ALA A 225 -13.72 12.58 -19.94
CA ALA A 225 -13.93 13.44 -21.09
C ALA A 225 -12.73 14.37 -21.39
N VAL A 226 -12.05 14.85 -20.34
CA VAL A 226 -10.86 15.71 -20.50
C VAL A 226 -9.55 14.92 -20.61
N SER A 227 -9.59 13.59 -20.47
CA SER A 227 -8.42 12.73 -20.60
C SER A 227 -8.15 12.33 -22.04
N GLN A 228 -6.88 12.33 -22.44
CA GLN A 228 -6.49 11.77 -23.73
C GLN A 228 -6.61 10.23 -23.73
N PRO A 229 -6.95 9.59 -24.87
CA PRO A 229 -7.05 8.12 -24.96
C PRO A 229 -5.76 7.36 -24.59
N GLY A 230 -4.59 8.01 -24.68
CA GLY A 230 -3.31 7.43 -24.28
C GLY A 230 -2.98 7.56 -22.79
N ASN A 231 -3.83 8.19 -21.98
CA ASN A 231 -3.53 8.46 -20.57
C ASN A 231 -3.47 7.15 -19.76
N PRO A 232 -2.34 6.82 -19.11
CA PRO A 232 -2.21 5.61 -18.29
C PRO A 232 -3.19 5.51 -17.12
N SER A 233 -3.72 6.65 -16.66
CA SER A 233 -4.70 6.73 -15.56
C SER A 233 -6.14 6.57 -16.03
N LEU A 234 -6.40 6.46 -17.33
CA LEU A 234 -7.76 6.43 -17.88
C LEU A 234 -8.59 5.23 -17.36
N ALA A 235 -7.97 4.06 -17.20
CA ALA A 235 -8.65 2.92 -16.57
C ALA A 235 -9.03 3.19 -15.11
N GLN A 236 -8.18 3.93 -14.37
CA GLN A 236 -8.49 4.29 -12.99
C GLN A 236 -9.71 5.22 -12.94
N TYR A 237 -9.78 6.18 -13.86
CA TYR A 237 -10.91 7.12 -13.93
C TYR A 237 -12.22 6.41 -14.29
N MET A 238 -12.17 5.48 -15.25
CA MET A 238 -13.29 4.60 -15.60
C MET A 238 -13.73 3.74 -14.41
N SER A 239 -12.78 3.13 -13.69
CA SER A 239 -13.06 2.32 -12.50
C SER A 239 -13.70 3.15 -11.39
N ASN A 240 -13.22 4.37 -11.14
CA ASN A 240 -13.78 5.26 -10.13
C ASN A 240 -15.21 5.71 -10.48
N LEU A 241 -15.50 5.94 -11.76
CA LEU A 241 -16.86 6.24 -12.22
C LEU A 241 -17.77 5.02 -12.09
N ALA A 242 -17.27 3.82 -12.41
CA ALA A 242 -17.99 2.56 -12.22
C ALA A 242 -18.36 2.35 -10.75
N ASP A 243 -17.43 2.62 -9.81
CA ASP A 243 -17.70 2.61 -8.37
C ASP A 243 -18.85 3.56 -8.00
N CYS A 244 -18.94 4.74 -8.62
CA CYS A 244 -20.04 5.68 -8.35
C CYS A 244 -21.41 5.11 -8.76
N TYR A 245 -21.49 4.54 -9.97
CA TYR A 245 -22.71 3.87 -10.45
C TYR A 245 -23.08 2.66 -9.59
N TRP A 246 -22.09 1.83 -9.24
CA TRP A 246 -22.29 0.69 -8.35
C TRP A 246 -22.79 1.11 -6.95
N ASN A 247 -22.20 2.15 -6.36
CA ASN A 247 -22.64 2.68 -5.07
C ASN A 247 -24.08 3.22 -5.14
N ARG A 248 -24.50 3.80 -6.27
CA ARG A 248 -25.90 4.20 -6.46
C ARG A 248 -26.81 2.99 -6.61
N HIS A 249 -26.45 2.04 -7.47
CA HIS A 249 -27.19 0.80 -7.69
C HIS A 249 -27.44 0.04 -6.37
N THR A 250 -26.40 -0.16 -5.55
CA THR A 250 -26.54 -0.91 -4.28
C THR A 250 -27.53 -0.27 -3.30
N LEU A 251 -27.87 1.01 -3.45
CA LEU A 251 -28.80 1.74 -2.59
C LEU A 251 -30.17 1.97 -3.22
N THR A 252 -30.25 2.05 -4.54
CA THR A 252 -31.49 2.34 -5.28
C THR A 252 -32.05 1.12 -6.02
N ASN A 253 -31.25 0.07 -6.16
CA ASN A 253 -31.50 -1.11 -6.98
C ASN A 253 -31.76 -0.78 -8.47
N CYS A 254 -31.16 0.31 -8.98
CA CYS A 254 -31.30 0.73 -10.37
C CYS A 254 -30.47 -0.15 -11.31
N MET A 255 -31.10 -0.94 -12.18
CA MET A 255 -30.38 -1.85 -13.09
C MET A 255 -29.59 -1.12 -14.18
N ASP A 256 -30.05 0.04 -14.64
CA ASP A 256 -29.30 0.84 -15.62
C ASP A 256 -27.93 1.27 -15.05
N ASP A 257 -27.87 1.59 -13.76
CA ASP A 257 -26.62 1.89 -13.06
C ASP A 257 -25.72 0.65 -12.94
N PHE A 258 -26.31 -0.53 -12.73
CA PHE A 258 -25.57 -1.80 -12.71
C PHE A 258 -24.92 -2.07 -14.08
N ASP A 259 -25.70 -2.00 -15.15
CA ASP A 259 -25.21 -2.25 -16.51
C ASP A 259 -24.11 -1.24 -16.88
N THR A 260 -24.31 0.04 -16.54
CA THR A 260 -23.30 1.08 -16.76
C THR A 260 -22.01 0.83 -15.97
N ALA A 261 -22.11 0.40 -14.71
CA ALA A 261 -20.94 0.07 -13.90
C ALA A 261 -20.16 -1.10 -14.51
N VAL A 262 -20.85 -2.16 -14.94
CA VAL A 262 -20.26 -3.33 -15.59
C VAL A 262 -19.51 -2.94 -16.86
N ASP A 263 -20.14 -2.15 -17.74
CA ASP A 263 -19.52 -1.69 -19.00
C ASP A 263 -18.25 -0.87 -18.75
N LEU A 264 -18.28 0.00 -17.75
CA LEU A 264 -17.12 0.82 -17.36
C LEU A 264 -15.99 -0.03 -16.78
N TYR A 265 -16.29 -0.98 -15.90
CA TYR A 265 -15.28 -1.90 -15.37
C TYR A 265 -14.66 -2.77 -16.47
N GLN A 266 -15.47 -3.29 -17.40
CA GLN A 266 -14.96 -4.05 -18.54
C GLN A 266 -14.05 -3.20 -19.43
N SER A 267 -14.46 -1.95 -19.71
CA SER A 267 -13.66 -1.01 -20.49
C SER A 267 -12.32 -0.69 -19.81
N ALA A 268 -12.34 -0.43 -18.50
CA ALA A 268 -11.14 -0.16 -17.71
C ALA A 268 -10.17 -1.35 -17.67
N MET A 269 -10.69 -2.57 -17.47
CA MET A 269 -9.90 -3.81 -17.45
C MET A 269 -9.20 -4.07 -18.80
N ASN A 270 -9.86 -3.72 -19.90
CA ASN A 270 -9.36 -3.94 -21.26
C ASN A 270 -8.52 -2.77 -21.81
N HIS A 271 -8.33 -1.68 -21.06
CA HIS A 271 -7.55 -0.54 -21.53
C HIS A 271 -6.03 -0.83 -21.52
N HIS A 272 -5.49 -1.25 -22.67
CA HIS A 272 -4.11 -1.73 -22.80
C HIS A 272 -3.01 -0.74 -22.43
N ASN A 273 -3.27 0.57 -22.50
CA ASN A 273 -2.29 1.61 -22.14
C ASN A 273 -2.24 1.89 -20.62
N SER A 274 -3.16 1.33 -19.84
CA SER A 274 -3.21 1.54 -18.39
C SER A 274 -2.32 0.56 -17.64
N ASN A 275 -1.89 0.97 -16.45
CA ASN A 275 -1.14 0.12 -15.53
C ASN A 275 -1.89 -1.21 -15.31
N ILE A 276 -1.15 -2.31 -15.45
CA ILE A 276 -1.64 -3.66 -15.25
C ILE A 276 -2.22 -3.90 -13.84
N GLN A 277 -1.72 -3.20 -12.82
CA GLN A 277 -2.26 -3.25 -11.46
C GLN A 277 -3.69 -2.69 -11.41
N THR A 278 -3.91 -1.55 -12.06
CA THR A 278 -5.24 -0.93 -12.16
C THR A 278 -6.19 -1.86 -12.90
N ARG A 279 -5.76 -2.42 -14.04
CA ARG A 279 -6.58 -3.35 -14.82
C ARG A 279 -6.97 -4.60 -14.03
N THR A 280 -6.05 -5.15 -13.24
CA THR A 280 -6.31 -6.31 -12.36
C THR A 280 -7.25 -5.96 -11.22
N ALA A 281 -7.06 -4.79 -10.58
CA ALA A 281 -7.93 -4.32 -9.51
C ALA A 281 -9.36 -4.10 -10.01
N THR A 282 -9.52 -3.50 -11.19
CA THR A 282 -10.81 -3.34 -11.86
C THR A 282 -11.45 -4.69 -12.20
N GLY A 283 -10.67 -5.69 -12.62
CA GLY A 283 -11.15 -7.06 -12.82
C GLY A 283 -11.71 -7.69 -11.54
N LYS A 284 -11.06 -7.44 -10.39
CA LYS A 284 -11.59 -7.84 -9.07
C LYS A 284 -12.91 -7.12 -8.75
N SER A 285 -12.99 -5.80 -8.95
CA SER A 285 -14.24 -5.03 -8.74
C SER A 285 -15.40 -5.51 -9.62
N LEU A 286 -15.11 -5.90 -10.88
CA LEU A 286 -16.10 -6.49 -11.79
C LEU A 286 -16.59 -7.86 -11.29
N PHE A 287 -15.66 -8.70 -10.84
CA PHE A 287 -15.98 -9.99 -10.23
C PHE A 287 -16.89 -9.81 -9.00
N GLU A 288 -16.54 -8.91 -8.08
CA GLU A 288 -17.35 -8.62 -6.88
C GLU A 288 -18.75 -8.10 -7.24
N THR A 289 -18.84 -7.22 -8.25
CA THR A 289 -20.10 -6.70 -8.78
C THR A 289 -21.04 -7.84 -9.24
N PHE A 290 -20.53 -8.79 -10.02
CA PHE A 290 -21.30 -9.96 -10.44
C PHE A 290 -21.56 -10.96 -9.32
N ALA A 291 -20.63 -11.14 -8.38
CA ALA A 291 -20.84 -12.02 -7.24
C ALA A 291 -22.00 -11.52 -6.36
N HIS A 292 -22.12 -10.21 -6.17
CA HIS A 292 -23.20 -9.58 -5.41
C HIS A 292 -24.56 -9.67 -6.12
N ALA A 293 -24.61 -9.45 -7.43
CA ALA A 293 -25.86 -9.53 -8.21
C ALA A 293 -26.34 -10.97 -8.45
N SER A 294 -25.55 -11.99 -8.10
CA SER A 294 -25.79 -13.41 -8.33
C SER A 294 -25.80 -13.95 -9.78
N PRO A 295 -25.35 -13.27 -10.86
CA PRO A 295 -25.05 -13.93 -12.14
C PRO A 295 -23.70 -14.67 -12.07
N TRP A 296 -23.68 -15.81 -11.37
CA TRP A 296 -22.45 -16.52 -11.02
C TRP A 296 -21.54 -16.85 -12.20
N GLN A 297 -22.09 -17.12 -13.38
CA GLN A 297 -21.30 -17.39 -14.58
C GLN A 297 -20.53 -16.15 -15.06
N HIS A 298 -21.15 -14.97 -15.01
CA HIS A 298 -20.48 -13.72 -15.38
C HIS A 298 -19.37 -13.34 -14.39
N ALA A 299 -19.57 -13.66 -13.10
CA ALA A 299 -18.51 -13.53 -12.10
C ALA A 299 -17.33 -14.43 -12.45
N LEU A 300 -17.56 -15.71 -12.80
CA LEU A 300 -16.50 -16.62 -13.22
C LEU A 300 -15.76 -16.11 -14.47
N ASP A 301 -16.46 -15.61 -15.47
CA ASP A 301 -15.85 -15.08 -16.70
C ASP A 301 -14.98 -13.83 -16.42
N ALA A 302 -15.44 -12.96 -15.52
CA ALA A 302 -14.66 -11.80 -15.05
C ALA A 302 -13.41 -12.24 -14.28
N SER A 303 -13.53 -13.25 -13.41
CA SER A 303 -12.39 -13.79 -12.66
C SER A 303 -11.35 -14.42 -13.60
N GLU A 304 -11.78 -15.15 -14.63
CA GLU A 304 -10.87 -15.77 -15.60
C GLU A 304 -10.07 -14.72 -16.37
N THR A 305 -10.73 -13.63 -16.75
CA THR A 305 -10.06 -12.50 -17.40
C THR A 305 -9.05 -11.83 -16.47
N ALA A 306 -9.41 -11.62 -15.19
CA ALA A 306 -8.48 -11.08 -14.19
C ALA A 306 -7.28 -12.02 -13.96
N PHE A 307 -7.51 -13.34 -13.85
CA PHE A 307 -6.44 -14.34 -13.74
C PHE A 307 -5.53 -14.37 -14.98
N GLY A 308 -6.07 -14.14 -16.18
CA GLY A 308 -5.29 -14.05 -17.42
C GLY A 308 -4.33 -12.86 -17.45
N ILE A 309 -4.59 -11.80 -16.67
CA ILE A 309 -3.72 -10.63 -16.55
C ILE A 309 -2.58 -10.88 -15.53
N LEU A 310 -2.78 -11.76 -14.54
CA LEU A 310 -1.82 -11.97 -13.45
C LEU A 310 -0.40 -12.41 -13.86
N PRO A 311 -0.20 -13.30 -14.85
CA PRO A 311 1.14 -13.67 -15.28
C PRO A 311 1.96 -12.50 -15.82
N GLN A 312 1.32 -11.40 -16.22
CA GLN A 312 1.98 -10.18 -16.68
C GLN A 312 2.33 -9.22 -15.53
N LEU A 313 1.88 -9.49 -14.29
CA LEU A 313 2.19 -8.71 -13.07
C LEU A 313 3.51 -9.08 -12.38
N THR A 314 4.23 -10.07 -12.90
CA THR A 314 5.56 -10.48 -12.41
C THR A 314 6.73 -10.08 -13.33
N PRO A 315 6.85 -8.82 -13.82
CA PRO A 315 8.12 -8.38 -14.39
C PRO A 315 9.22 -8.39 -13.32
N ARG A 316 10.43 -8.82 -13.71
CA ARG A 316 11.64 -8.78 -12.86
C ARG A 316 11.95 -7.39 -12.28
N SER A 317 11.43 -6.32 -12.89
CA SER A 317 11.72 -4.93 -12.53
C SER A 317 10.93 -4.36 -11.34
N VAL A 318 9.98 -5.10 -10.76
CA VAL A 318 9.16 -4.61 -9.64
C VAL A 318 9.85 -4.90 -8.30
N GLY A 319 9.96 -3.88 -7.43
CA GLY A 319 10.54 -4.01 -6.08
C GLY A 319 9.75 -4.94 -5.14
N PHE A 320 10.45 -5.48 -4.14
CA PHE A 320 9.96 -6.50 -3.20
C PHE A 320 8.63 -6.15 -2.50
N VAL A 321 8.52 -4.94 -1.94
CA VAL A 321 7.34 -4.49 -1.19
C VAL A 321 6.10 -4.38 -2.10
N ASP A 322 6.28 -3.94 -3.33
CA ASP A 322 5.20 -3.83 -4.30
C ASP A 322 4.77 -5.21 -4.84
N LYS A 323 5.72 -6.15 -5.01
CA LYS A 323 5.41 -7.57 -5.30
C LYS A 323 4.55 -8.18 -4.18
N GLN A 324 4.92 -8.03 -2.91
CA GLN A 324 4.13 -8.56 -1.78
C GLN A 324 2.71 -7.95 -1.71
N ARG A 325 2.58 -6.63 -1.86
CA ARG A 325 1.27 -5.97 -1.86
C ARG A 325 0.38 -6.44 -3.01
N MET A 326 0.97 -6.70 -4.18
CA MET A 326 0.25 -7.25 -5.33
C MET A 326 -0.19 -8.69 -5.09
N LEU A 327 0.68 -9.53 -4.51
CA LEU A 327 0.38 -10.93 -4.22
C LEU A 327 -0.76 -11.10 -3.20
N GLY A 328 -0.84 -10.24 -2.18
CA GLY A 328 -1.94 -10.27 -1.21
C GLY A 328 -3.32 -10.15 -1.87
N ARG A 329 -3.46 -9.29 -2.89
CA ARG A 329 -4.73 -9.08 -3.61
C ARG A 329 -5.15 -10.27 -4.49
N ILE A 330 -4.17 -11.06 -4.94
CA ILE A 330 -4.39 -12.26 -5.76
C ILE A 330 -4.96 -13.40 -4.92
N VAL A 331 -4.50 -13.53 -3.67
CA VAL A 331 -4.96 -14.59 -2.75
C VAL A 331 -6.46 -14.47 -2.50
N ASP A 332 -6.92 -13.26 -2.18
CA ASP A 332 -8.34 -12.99 -1.93
C ASP A 332 -9.19 -13.38 -3.15
N LEU A 333 -8.78 -12.96 -4.36
CA LEU A 333 -9.52 -13.23 -5.59
C LEU A 333 -9.64 -14.74 -5.88
N ALA A 334 -8.60 -15.53 -5.62
CA ALA A 334 -8.63 -16.98 -5.80
C ALA A 334 -9.61 -17.67 -4.84
N CYS A 335 -9.60 -17.26 -3.57
CA CYS A 335 -10.53 -17.76 -2.56
C CYS A 335 -11.98 -17.41 -2.91
N ASP A 336 -12.25 -16.15 -3.24
CA ASP A 336 -13.60 -15.69 -3.57
C ASP A 336 -14.13 -16.36 -4.84
N THR A 337 -13.27 -16.53 -5.86
CA THR A 337 -13.64 -17.23 -7.10
C THR A 337 -13.99 -18.69 -6.83
N ALA A 338 -13.22 -19.38 -5.98
CA ALA A 338 -13.53 -20.76 -5.60
C ALA A 338 -14.88 -20.87 -4.87
N ALA A 339 -15.19 -19.92 -3.98
CA ALA A 339 -16.48 -19.85 -3.31
C ALA A 339 -17.63 -19.63 -4.32
N VAL A 340 -17.49 -18.65 -5.22
CA VAL A 340 -18.47 -18.38 -6.28
C VAL A 340 -18.65 -19.59 -7.20
N ALA A 341 -17.59 -20.32 -7.53
CA ALA A 341 -17.68 -21.53 -8.35
C ALA A 341 -18.55 -22.62 -7.70
N LEU A 342 -18.40 -22.83 -6.39
CA LEU A 342 -19.24 -23.78 -5.64
C LEU A 342 -20.69 -23.31 -5.60
N HIS A 343 -20.94 -22.01 -5.39
CA HIS A 343 -22.29 -21.44 -5.43
C HIS A 343 -22.94 -21.55 -6.83
N ALA A 344 -22.14 -21.47 -7.89
CA ALA A 344 -22.57 -21.68 -9.27
C ALA A 344 -22.86 -23.15 -9.61
N GLY A 345 -22.69 -24.08 -8.66
CA GLY A 345 -22.85 -25.52 -8.88
C GLY A 345 -21.73 -26.16 -9.70
N LYS A 346 -20.56 -25.52 -9.80
CA LYS A 346 -19.37 -26.14 -10.42
C LYS A 346 -18.84 -27.25 -9.51
N GLU A 347 -18.13 -28.19 -10.12
CA GLU A 347 -17.55 -29.33 -9.39
C GLU A 347 -16.47 -28.87 -8.40
N LEU A 348 -16.31 -29.63 -7.30
CA LEU A 348 -15.28 -29.37 -6.29
C LEU A 348 -13.87 -29.31 -6.90
N PHE A 349 -13.61 -30.13 -7.92
CA PHE A 349 -12.34 -30.13 -8.63
C PHE A 349 -12.07 -28.81 -9.35
N PHE A 350 -13.12 -28.17 -9.91
CA PHE A 350 -12.99 -26.86 -10.53
C PHE A 350 -12.61 -25.81 -9.49
N ALA A 351 -13.29 -25.76 -8.34
CA ALA A 351 -12.96 -24.84 -7.26
C ALA A 351 -11.52 -25.05 -6.74
N LEU A 352 -11.10 -26.31 -6.57
CA LEU A 352 -9.72 -26.65 -6.19
C LEU A 352 -8.72 -26.18 -7.26
N SER A 353 -9.03 -26.35 -8.55
CA SER A 353 -8.16 -25.92 -9.63
C SER A 353 -7.93 -24.40 -9.66
N VAL A 354 -8.94 -23.61 -9.26
CA VAL A 354 -8.83 -22.15 -9.13
C VAL A 354 -7.89 -21.78 -7.97
N LEU A 355 -8.02 -22.44 -6.82
CA LEU A 355 -7.12 -22.24 -5.69
C LEU A 355 -5.67 -22.61 -6.06
N GLU A 356 -5.46 -23.74 -6.75
CA GLU A 356 -4.14 -24.16 -7.20
C GLU A 356 -3.55 -23.22 -8.26
N LYS A 357 -4.36 -22.63 -9.15
CA LYS A 357 -3.90 -21.55 -10.05
C LYS A 357 -3.40 -20.34 -9.26
N GLY A 358 -4.15 -19.89 -8.25
CA GLY A 358 -3.73 -18.80 -7.36
C GLY A 358 -2.40 -19.11 -6.64
N ARG A 359 -2.28 -20.33 -6.10
CA ARG A 359 -1.03 -20.82 -5.48
C ARG A 359 0.14 -20.91 -6.45
N GLY A 360 -0.11 -21.33 -7.69
CA GLY A 360 0.91 -21.41 -8.74
C GLY A 360 1.49 -20.03 -9.08
N VAL A 361 0.65 -19.00 -9.18
CA VAL A 361 1.12 -17.61 -9.40
C VAL A 361 1.96 -17.12 -8.22
N LEU A 362 1.54 -17.40 -6.98
CA LEU A 362 2.31 -17.06 -5.77
C LEU A 362 3.65 -17.79 -5.74
N ALA A 363 3.67 -19.09 -6.05
CA ALA A 363 4.87 -19.90 -6.07
C ALA A 363 5.86 -19.42 -7.15
N ALA A 364 5.38 -19.14 -8.36
CA ALA A 364 6.20 -18.59 -9.45
C ALA A 364 6.78 -17.21 -9.09
N ALA A 365 5.99 -16.33 -8.47
CA ALA A 365 6.49 -15.04 -8.00
C ALA A 365 7.54 -15.19 -6.89
N THR A 366 7.34 -16.14 -5.97
CA THR A 366 8.28 -16.43 -4.88
C THR A 366 9.58 -17.06 -5.40
N GLU A 367 9.49 -17.94 -6.39
CA GLU A 367 10.64 -18.54 -7.06
C GLU A 367 11.45 -17.51 -7.84
N GLN A 368 10.78 -16.63 -8.59
CA GLN A 368 11.45 -15.51 -9.26
C GLN A 368 12.14 -14.56 -8.28
N ILE A 369 11.55 -14.30 -7.11
CA ILE A 369 12.22 -13.52 -6.05
C ILE A 369 13.53 -14.22 -5.62
N ARG A 370 13.53 -15.55 -5.46
CA ARG A 370 14.76 -16.28 -5.10
C ARG A 370 15.79 -16.29 -6.22
N VAL A 371 15.36 -16.41 -7.48
CA VAL A 371 16.26 -16.37 -8.64
C VAL A 371 16.86 -14.97 -8.81
N ASP A 372 16.09 -13.89 -8.63
CA ASP A 372 16.58 -12.51 -8.71
C ASP A 372 17.69 -12.26 -7.66
N VAL A 373 17.59 -12.86 -6.47
CA VAL A 373 18.63 -12.79 -5.42
C VAL A 373 19.88 -13.60 -5.79
N LEU A 374 19.71 -14.82 -6.33
CA LEU A 374 20.83 -15.67 -6.76
C LEU A 374 21.58 -15.09 -7.97
N ASP A 375 20.86 -14.56 -8.97
CA ASP A 375 21.46 -13.87 -10.11
C ASP A 375 22.19 -12.58 -9.67
N LEU A 376 21.66 -11.90 -8.64
CA LEU A 376 22.34 -10.77 -8.00
C LEU A 376 23.59 -11.23 -7.23
N GLU A 377 23.60 -12.44 -6.65
CA GLU A 377 24.74 -13.04 -5.95
C GLU A 377 25.92 -13.30 -6.89
N ASP A 378 25.62 -13.76 -8.11
CA ASP A 378 26.64 -14.04 -9.12
C ASP A 378 27.26 -12.77 -9.73
N VAL A 379 26.50 -11.68 -9.86
CA VAL A 379 26.94 -10.44 -10.56
C VAL A 379 27.38 -9.34 -9.60
N HIS A 380 26.71 -9.20 -8.45
CA HIS A 380 27.01 -8.24 -7.39
C HIS A 380 26.82 -8.89 -6.01
N PRO A 381 27.78 -9.73 -5.57
CA PRO A 381 27.66 -10.51 -4.33
C PRO A 381 27.32 -9.66 -3.10
N GLU A 382 27.83 -8.44 -3.05
CA GLU A 382 27.63 -7.49 -1.95
C GLU A 382 26.22 -6.89 -1.88
N LEU A 383 25.48 -6.85 -2.99
CA LEU A 383 24.08 -6.40 -3.07
C LEU A 383 23.09 -7.55 -2.90
N SER A 384 23.49 -8.78 -3.26
CA SER A 384 22.66 -9.98 -3.11
C SER A 384 22.36 -10.36 -1.67
N VAL A 385 23.28 -10.05 -0.76
CA VAL A 385 23.11 -10.28 0.69
C VAL A 385 22.11 -9.26 1.31
N GLN A 386 21.60 -8.30 0.51
CA GLN A 386 20.67 -7.24 0.94
C GLN A 386 19.22 -7.42 0.44
N PHE A 387 18.95 -8.42 -0.39
CA PHE A 387 17.61 -8.82 -0.87
C PHE A 387 17.35 -10.28 -0.51
#